data_AF-A0A7J4XDA2-F1
#
_entry.id   AF-A0A7J4XDA2-F1
#
_cell.length_a   1.000
_cell.length_b   1.000
_cell.length_c   1.000
_cell.angle_alpha   90.00
_cell.angle_beta   90.00
_cell.angle_gamma   90.00
#
_symmetry.space_group_name_H-M   'P 1'
#
loop_
_entity.id
_entity.type
_entity.pdbx_description
1 polymer ?
#
loop_
_entity_poly.entity_id
_entity_poly.type
_entity_poly.pdbx_seq_one_letter_code
_entity_poly.pdbx_strand_id
1 'polypeptide(L)'
;MFKDSLPSYQLPQPNDLSVPPKHEVEQIVSFIDNHIADFPHYYNQNKDSVRENWISNLLVRHFNLCNCENGGYLPYEFSKNPPQASSTRETDIGVYINTRNSKVIPIMEFEAKRFSETSNNQEYVYGERGGIERFKKGEHSKHLKECGMFAYVQSRTIEEWFSKVNGWVIYQSQNSINESIDWTEEEQLAKVSLLGSVEKFASCHKRNISNDTIFLWHYFIDLTP
;
A
#
# COMPACT_ATOMS: atom_id res chain seq x y z
N MET A 1 42.73 0.07 39.40
CA MET A 1 41.66 -0.70 40.07
C MET A 1 40.35 -0.18 39.50
N PHE A 2 39.74 -0.96 38.59
CA PHE A 2 38.46 -0.65 37.95
C PHE A 2 37.35 -0.60 39.01
N LYS A 3 36.49 0.40 38.94
CA LYS A 3 35.14 0.30 39.51
C LYS A 3 34.15 0.51 38.37
N ASP A 4 33.62 -0.61 37.91
CA ASP A 4 32.52 -0.72 36.98
C ASP A 4 31.29 -0.02 37.58
N SER A 5 30.92 1.13 37.01
CA SER A 5 29.58 1.67 37.19
C SER A 5 28.65 0.88 36.26
N LEU A 6 27.99 -0.13 36.81
CA LEU A 6 26.90 -0.85 36.15
C LEU A 6 25.84 0.17 35.67
N PRO A 7 25.29 0.02 34.45
CA PRO A 7 24.19 0.86 34.01
C PRO A 7 23.00 0.66 34.97
N SER A 8 22.44 1.76 35.46
CA SER A 8 21.26 1.72 36.32
C SER A 8 20.11 1.10 35.54
N TYR A 9 19.63 -0.05 36.01
CA TYR A 9 18.40 -0.64 35.49
C TYR A 9 17.23 0.31 35.82
N GLN A 10 16.76 1.06 34.82
CA GLN A 10 15.53 1.84 34.93
C GLN A 10 14.34 0.90 34.72
N LEU A 11 13.45 0.83 35.71
CA LEU A 11 12.14 0.21 35.53
C LEU A 11 11.39 0.97 34.42
N PRO A 12 10.61 0.29 33.56
CA PRO A 12 9.76 0.96 32.58
C PRO A 12 8.79 1.90 33.31
N GLN A 13 8.69 3.14 32.81
CA GLN A 13 7.84 4.17 33.42
C GLN A 13 6.36 3.74 33.34
N PRO A 14 5.56 3.87 34.40
CA PRO A 14 4.26 3.17 34.49
C PRO A 14 3.14 3.68 33.57
N ASN A 15 3.38 4.64 32.68
CA ASN A 15 2.39 5.18 31.72
C ASN A 15 3.12 5.94 30.61
N ASP A 16 3.76 5.24 29.68
CA ASP A 16 4.18 5.87 28.44
C ASP A 16 2.93 6.12 27.58
N LEU A 17 2.45 7.37 27.59
CA LEU A 17 1.35 7.85 26.76
C LEU A 17 1.84 8.39 25.40
N SER A 18 3.10 8.14 25.04
CA SER A 18 3.58 8.48 23.71
C SER A 18 2.90 7.62 22.67
N VAL A 19 2.50 8.27 21.58
CA VAL A 19 1.92 7.60 20.44
C VAL A 19 3.08 7.05 19.60
N PRO A 20 3.07 5.75 19.21
CA PRO A 20 4.11 5.20 18.35
C PRO A 20 4.25 6.03 17.05
N PRO A 21 5.47 6.20 16.50
CA PRO A 21 5.71 7.05 15.32
C PRO A 21 4.92 6.70 14.04
N LYS A 22 4.26 5.53 14.01
CA LYS A 22 3.48 5.02 12.87
C LYS A 22 1.99 4.86 13.16
N HIS A 23 1.50 5.45 14.26
CA HIS A 23 0.13 5.24 14.72
C HIS A 23 -0.93 5.65 13.70
N GLU A 24 -0.74 6.78 13.00
CA GLU A 24 -1.69 7.23 11.97
C GLU A 24 -1.77 6.25 10.80
N VAL A 25 -0.63 5.69 10.39
CA VAL A 25 -0.57 4.65 9.35
C VAL A 25 -1.28 3.38 9.84
N GLU A 26 -1.04 2.97 11.08
CA GLU A 26 -1.71 1.81 11.68
C GLU A 26 -3.22 2.00 11.76
N GLN A 27 -3.70 3.20 12.09
CA GLN A 27 -5.13 3.52 12.07
C GLN A 27 -5.73 3.43 10.66
N ILE A 28 -5.04 3.95 9.64
CA ILE A 28 -5.49 3.86 8.25
C ILE A 28 -5.54 2.40 7.79
N VAL A 29 -4.49 1.63 8.07
CA VAL A 29 -4.40 0.22 7.71
C VAL A 29 -5.50 -0.57 8.42
N SER A 30 -5.73 -0.32 9.71
CA SER A 30 -6.83 -0.94 10.46
C SER A 30 -8.19 -0.57 9.90
N PHE A 31 -8.40 0.68 9.49
CA PHE A 31 -9.64 1.11 8.86
C PHE A 31 -9.88 0.38 7.54
N ILE A 32 -8.87 0.30 6.68
CA ILE A 32 -8.96 -0.44 5.42
C ILE A 32 -9.28 -1.91 5.70
N ASP A 33 -8.56 -2.56 6.63
CA ASP A 33 -8.79 -3.97 6.98
C ASP A 33 -10.23 -4.25 7.40
N ASN A 34 -10.84 -3.33 8.16
CA ASN A 34 -12.19 -3.47 8.67
C ASN A 34 -13.29 -3.23 7.63
N HIS A 35 -12.99 -2.55 6.52
CA HIS A 35 -14.00 -2.11 5.54
C HIS A 35 -13.79 -2.64 4.12
N ILE A 36 -12.63 -3.19 3.81
CA ILE A 36 -12.31 -3.63 2.44
C ILE A 36 -13.11 -4.87 2.00
N ALA A 37 -13.54 -5.71 2.94
CA ALA A 37 -14.32 -6.92 2.66
C ALA A 37 -15.69 -6.61 2.02
N ASP A 38 -16.26 -5.43 2.28
CA ASP A 38 -17.55 -5.00 1.73
C ASP A 38 -17.43 -4.38 0.34
N PHE A 39 -16.21 -4.00 -0.07
CA PHE A 39 -15.97 -3.30 -1.33
C PHE A 39 -16.39 -4.11 -2.57
N PRO A 40 -16.13 -5.43 -2.68
CA PRO A 40 -16.60 -6.22 -3.83
C PRO A 40 -18.12 -6.17 -4.03
N HIS A 41 -18.89 -6.19 -2.95
CA HIS A 41 -20.34 -6.05 -3.01
C HIS A 41 -20.73 -4.65 -3.51
N TYR A 42 -20.15 -3.60 -2.93
CA TYR A 42 -20.36 -2.22 -3.35
C TYR A 42 -19.97 -2.00 -4.82
N TYR A 43 -18.84 -2.55 -5.25
CA TYR A 43 -18.38 -2.51 -6.65
C TYR A 43 -19.42 -3.14 -7.58
N ASN A 44 -19.91 -4.34 -7.27
CA ASN A 44 -20.87 -5.03 -8.12
C ASN A 44 -22.20 -4.28 -8.29
N GLN A 45 -22.62 -3.51 -7.28
CA GLN A 45 -23.82 -2.67 -7.35
C GLN A 45 -23.63 -1.37 -8.16
N ASN A 46 -22.40 -0.87 -8.26
CA ASN A 46 -22.09 0.47 -8.77
C ASN A 46 -21.15 0.48 -9.99
N LYS A 47 -20.79 -0.69 -10.54
CA LYS A 47 -19.85 -0.80 -11.67
C LYS A 47 -20.50 -0.39 -13.00
N ASP A 48 -20.15 0.81 -13.49
CA ASP A 48 -20.46 1.21 -14.87
C ASP A 48 -19.28 0.94 -15.84
N SER A 49 -18.09 0.67 -15.31
CA SER A 49 -16.89 0.40 -16.11
C SER A 49 -15.95 -0.58 -15.44
N VAL A 50 -15.23 -1.34 -16.27
CA VAL A 50 -14.14 -2.24 -15.84
C VAL A 50 -12.76 -1.59 -15.92
N ARG A 51 -12.68 -0.29 -16.27
CA ARG A 51 -11.41 0.45 -16.32
C ARG A 51 -10.82 0.62 -14.92
N GLU A 52 -9.50 0.50 -14.80
CA GLU A 52 -8.78 0.56 -13.51
C GLU A 52 -9.10 1.83 -12.72
N ASN A 53 -9.03 2.99 -13.38
CA ASN A 53 -9.31 4.27 -12.75
C ASN A 53 -10.76 4.38 -12.24
N TRP A 54 -11.72 3.69 -12.87
CA TRP A 54 -13.10 3.63 -12.40
C TRP A 54 -13.21 2.81 -11.11
N ILE A 55 -12.55 1.66 -11.06
CA ILE A 55 -12.52 0.81 -9.87
C ILE A 55 -11.88 1.57 -8.70
N SER A 56 -10.76 2.25 -8.94
CA SER A 56 -10.11 3.10 -7.92
C SER A 56 -10.99 4.26 -7.47
N ASN A 57 -11.81 4.84 -8.36
CA ASN A 57 -12.78 5.87 -7.97
C ASN A 57 -13.87 5.29 -7.03
N LEU A 58 -14.42 4.12 -7.36
CA LEU A 58 -15.38 3.44 -6.51
C LEU A 58 -14.78 3.05 -5.16
N LEU A 59 -13.52 2.61 -5.12
CA LEU A 59 -12.83 2.25 -3.88
C LEU A 59 -12.65 3.47 -2.97
N VAL A 60 -12.19 4.60 -3.52
CA VAL A 60 -12.09 5.87 -2.77
C VAL A 60 -13.46 6.28 -2.22
N ARG A 61 -14.51 6.18 -3.04
CA ARG A 61 -15.87 6.50 -2.62
C ARG A 61 -16.35 5.59 -1.50
N HIS A 62 -16.12 4.28 -1.60
CA HIS A 62 -16.46 3.28 -0.59
C HIS A 62 -15.83 3.64 0.77
N PHE A 63 -14.52 3.87 0.81
CA PHE A 63 -13.84 4.22 2.05
C PHE A 63 -14.33 5.53 2.66
N ASN A 64 -14.57 6.55 1.86
CA ASN A 64 -15.11 7.82 2.38
C ASN A 64 -16.54 7.64 2.93
N LEU A 65 -17.37 6.80 2.30
CA LEU A 65 -18.71 6.46 2.83
C LEU A 65 -18.61 5.74 4.18
N CYS A 66 -17.77 4.69 4.27
CA CYS A 66 -17.55 3.98 5.53
C CYS A 66 -17.05 4.91 6.65
N ASN A 67 -16.17 5.87 6.33
CA ASN A 67 -15.72 6.84 7.32
C ASN A 67 -16.88 7.74 7.80
N CYS A 68 -17.73 8.21 6.89
CA CYS A 68 -18.91 9.01 7.24
C CYS A 68 -19.91 8.22 8.09
N GLU A 69 -20.17 6.96 7.74
CA GLU A 69 -21.10 6.08 8.43
C GLU A 69 -20.64 5.74 9.86
N ASN A 70 -19.34 5.71 10.09
CA ASN A 70 -18.72 5.60 11.42
C ASN A 70 -18.66 6.95 12.18
N GLY A 71 -19.47 7.93 11.78
CA GLY A 71 -19.55 9.25 12.43
C GLY A 71 -18.39 10.19 12.10
N GLY A 72 -17.61 9.91 11.06
CA GLY A 72 -16.44 10.70 10.68
C GLY A 72 -15.32 10.64 11.73
N TYR A 73 -15.25 9.52 12.47
CA TYR A 73 -14.32 9.36 13.58
C TYR A 73 -12.86 9.50 13.14
N LEU A 74 -12.53 9.06 11.92
CA LEU A 74 -11.19 9.27 11.38
C LEU A 74 -11.10 10.65 10.73
N PRO A 75 -10.12 11.48 11.13
CA PRO A 75 -9.89 12.78 10.50
C PRO A 75 -9.15 12.60 9.17
N TYR A 76 -9.51 11.60 8.37
CA TYR A 76 -8.85 11.22 7.12
C TYR A 76 -9.81 11.24 5.93
N GLU A 77 -9.30 11.63 4.78
CA GLU A 77 -9.99 11.59 3.49
C GLU A 77 -9.16 10.81 2.48
N PHE A 78 -9.80 9.89 1.78
CA PHE A 78 -9.22 9.22 0.62
C PHE A 78 -9.49 10.06 -0.63
N SER A 79 -8.49 10.28 -1.47
CA SER A 79 -8.65 11.01 -2.73
C SER A 79 -7.84 10.39 -3.86
N LYS A 80 -8.23 10.67 -5.10
CA LYS A 80 -7.54 10.16 -6.30
C LYS A 80 -6.37 11.06 -6.66
N ASN A 81 -5.31 10.45 -7.18
CA ASN A 81 -4.19 11.12 -7.84
C ASN A 81 -3.58 12.23 -6.97
N PRO A 82 -3.02 11.87 -5.79
CA PRO A 82 -2.39 12.82 -4.89
C PRO A 82 -1.31 13.62 -5.63
N PRO A 83 -1.40 14.97 -5.69
CA PRO A 83 -0.48 15.78 -6.47
C PRO A 83 0.93 15.72 -5.89
N GLN A 84 1.93 15.61 -6.76
CA GLN A 84 3.34 15.66 -6.38
C GLN A 84 3.99 16.95 -6.88
N ALA A 85 4.60 17.73 -5.97
CA ALA A 85 5.19 19.03 -6.30
C ALA A 85 6.30 18.97 -7.36
N SER A 86 6.96 17.81 -7.51
CA SER A 86 8.15 17.64 -8.38
C SER A 86 7.98 16.56 -9.45
N SER A 87 6.77 16.05 -9.68
CA SER A 87 6.54 14.88 -10.56
C SER A 87 5.12 14.86 -11.09
N THR A 88 4.92 14.35 -12.30
CA THR A 88 3.61 13.99 -12.86
C THR A 88 3.27 12.52 -12.65
N ARG A 89 4.16 11.76 -12.00
CA ARG A 89 3.98 10.35 -11.66
C ARG A 89 3.31 10.25 -10.29
N GLU A 90 2.00 10.47 -10.29
CA GLU A 90 1.15 10.38 -9.11
C GLU A 90 0.78 8.91 -8.86
N THR A 91 0.67 8.55 -7.58
CA THR A 91 0.02 7.30 -7.17
C THR A 91 -1.48 7.39 -7.47
N ASP A 92 -2.19 6.27 -7.42
CA ASP A 92 -3.63 6.28 -7.72
C ASP A 92 -4.48 6.91 -6.62
N ILE A 93 -4.12 6.70 -5.36
CA ILE A 93 -4.92 7.08 -4.18
C ILE A 93 -4.00 7.66 -3.10
N GLY A 94 -4.40 8.78 -2.50
CA GLY A 94 -3.75 9.36 -1.32
C GLY A 94 -4.71 9.45 -0.14
N VAL A 95 -4.19 9.34 1.06
CA VAL A 95 -4.93 9.53 2.32
C VAL A 95 -4.42 10.78 3.01
N TYR A 96 -5.32 11.72 3.28
CA TYR A 96 -5.01 13.04 3.79
C TYR A 96 -5.64 13.27 5.15
N ILE A 97 -4.96 14.03 6.00
CA ILE A 97 -5.59 14.59 7.20
C ILE A 97 -6.62 15.63 6.76
N ASN A 98 -7.89 15.36 7.04
CA ASN A 98 -9.04 16.19 6.67
C ASN A 98 -9.33 17.24 7.76
N THR A 99 -8.38 18.16 7.98
CA THR A 99 -8.54 19.29 8.90
C THR A 99 -8.14 20.59 8.23
N ARG A 100 -8.73 21.73 8.60
CA ARG A 100 -8.46 23.02 7.95
C ARG A 100 -7.02 23.51 8.07
N ASN A 101 -6.28 23.01 9.05
CA ASN A 101 -4.94 23.48 9.39
C ASN A 101 -3.83 22.49 8.98
N SER A 102 -4.17 21.36 8.33
CA SER A 102 -3.17 20.41 7.81
C SER A 102 -2.66 20.83 6.44
N LYS A 103 -1.39 20.57 6.18
CA LYS A 103 -0.86 20.61 4.81
C LYS A 103 -1.50 19.48 4.01
N VAL A 104 -1.71 19.70 2.72
CA VAL A 104 -2.19 18.69 1.77
C VAL A 104 -1.03 17.77 1.40
N ILE A 105 -0.50 17.05 2.39
CA ILE A 105 0.53 16.02 2.22
C ILE A 105 -0.13 14.70 2.62
N PRO A 106 -0.11 13.68 1.74
CA PRO A 106 -0.69 12.40 2.08
C PRO A 106 0.15 11.74 3.18
N ILE A 107 -0.54 11.12 4.15
CA ILE A 107 0.08 10.33 5.22
C ILE A 107 0.25 8.87 4.82
N MET A 108 -0.48 8.44 3.79
CA MET A 108 -0.32 7.15 3.12
C MET A 108 -0.75 7.27 1.67
N GLU A 109 -0.07 6.59 0.76
CA GLU A 109 -0.39 6.55 -0.66
C GLU A 109 -0.53 5.10 -1.16
N PHE A 110 -1.32 4.91 -2.21
CA PHE A 110 -1.58 3.62 -2.81
C PHE A 110 -1.53 3.67 -4.33
N GLU A 111 -0.82 2.72 -4.93
CA GLU A 111 -0.94 2.41 -6.36
C GLU A 111 -2.03 1.35 -6.56
N ALA A 112 -2.77 1.38 -7.67
CA ALA A 112 -3.72 0.34 -8.00
C ALA A 112 -3.40 -0.28 -9.35
N LYS A 113 -3.61 -1.59 -9.49
CA LYS A 113 -3.41 -2.32 -10.75
C LYS A 113 -4.50 -3.37 -10.96
N ARG A 114 -4.84 -3.61 -12.22
CA ARG A 114 -5.77 -4.69 -12.62
C ARG A 114 -5.05 -5.98 -12.93
N PHE A 115 -5.57 -7.06 -12.37
CA PHE A 115 -5.26 -8.42 -12.79
C PHE A 115 -6.38 -8.97 -13.68
N SER A 116 -6.15 -8.89 -15.00
CA SER A 116 -7.09 -9.38 -16.02
C SER A 116 -6.35 -10.07 -17.16
N GLU A 117 -7.07 -10.84 -17.98
CA GLU A 117 -6.49 -11.49 -19.18
C GLU A 117 -5.96 -10.48 -20.21
N THR A 118 -6.48 -9.25 -20.19
CA THR A 118 -6.13 -8.19 -21.15
C THR A 118 -5.13 -7.17 -20.63
N SER A 119 -4.81 -7.21 -19.32
CA SER A 119 -3.91 -6.26 -18.67
C SER A 119 -2.45 -6.67 -18.83
N ASN A 120 -1.54 -5.69 -18.84
CA ASN A 120 -0.12 -5.95 -18.66
C ASN A 120 0.20 -6.24 -17.18
N ASN A 121 -0.12 -7.45 -16.72
CA ASN A 121 -0.14 -7.78 -15.29
C ASN A 121 1.25 -7.68 -14.62
N GLN A 122 2.34 -7.80 -15.38
CA GLN A 122 3.71 -7.62 -14.87
C GLN A 122 3.97 -6.21 -14.33
N GLU A 123 3.19 -5.21 -14.79
CA GLU A 123 3.23 -3.83 -14.28
C GLU A 123 2.76 -3.72 -12.82
N TYR A 124 2.28 -4.80 -12.20
CA TYR A 124 2.18 -4.84 -10.75
C TYR A 124 3.57 -4.71 -10.09
N VAL A 125 4.57 -5.38 -10.67
CA VAL A 125 5.93 -5.46 -10.12
C VAL A 125 6.86 -4.50 -10.83
N TYR A 126 7.05 -4.65 -12.16
CA TYR A 126 8.14 -4.03 -12.90
C TYR A 126 7.72 -3.48 -14.27
N GLY A 127 8.63 -2.75 -14.92
CA GLY A 127 8.44 -2.15 -16.24
C GLY A 127 8.16 -0.64 -16.18
N GLU A 128 7.90 -0.01 -17.34
CA GLU A 128 7.68 1.45 -17.43
C GLU A 128 6.56 1.93 -16.49
N ARG A 129 5.56 1.09 -16.26
CA ARG A 129 4.46 1.36 -15.33
C ARG A 129 4.38 0.43 -14.11
N GLY A 130 5.51 -0.22 -13.80
CA GLY A 130 5.70 -1.10 -12.65
C GLY A 130 5.39 -0.41 -11.32
N GLY A 131 4.35 -0.87 -10.62
CA GLY A 131 3.91 -0.28 -9.35
C GLY A 131 4.98 -0.39 -8.26
N ILE A 132 5.40 -1.61 -7.92
CA ILE A 132 6.47 -1.84 -6.93
C ILE A 132 7.77 -1.15 -7.36
N GLU A 133 8.15 -1.26 -8.63
CA GLU A 133 9.37 -0.64 -9.16
C GLU A 133 9.40 0.89 -8.97
N ARG A 134 8.27 1.58 -9.17
CA ARG A 134 8.18 3.04 -8.95
C ARG A 134 8.33 3.43 -7.48
N PHE A 135 7.80 2.62 -6.56
CA PHE A 135 8.07 2.81 -5.13
C PHE A 135 9.55 2.57 -4.80
N LYS A 136 10.18 1.53 -5.38
CA LYS A 136 11.61 1.21 -5.21
C LYS A 136 12.53 2.32 -5.73
N LYS A 137 12.17 2.93 -6.87
CA LYS A 137 12.90 4.07 -7.44
C LYS A 137 12.66 5.38 -6.68
N GLY A 138 11.72 5.40 -5.73
CA GLY A 138 11.30 6.65 -5.08
C GLY A 138 10.61 7.62 -6.04
N GLU A 139 10.12 7.14 -7.18
CA GLU A 139 9.29 7.93 -8.09
C GLU A 139 7.89 8.12 -7.49
N HIS A 140 7.42 7.12 -6.75
CA HIS A 140 6.20 7.18 -5.95
C HIS A 140 6.55 7.29 -4.46
N SER A 141 5.90 8.24 -3.79
CA SER A 141 5.86 8.32 -2.32
C SER A 141 7.24 8.33 -1.63
N LYS A 142 8.21 9.05 -2.21
CA LYS A 142 9.58 9.18 -1.67
C LYS A 142 9.67 9.70 -0.22
N HIS A 143 8.62 10.36 0.24
CA HIS A 143 8.53 10.96 1.57
C HIS A 143 7.88 10.03 2.60
N LEU A 144 7.43 8.84 2.19
CA LEU A 144 6.76 7.85 3.02
C LEU A 144 7.63 6.59 3.16
N LYS A 145 7.48 5.92 4.31
CA LYS A 145 8.12 4.64 4.65
C LYS A 145 7.17 3.45 4.54
N GLU A 146 5.86 3.71 4.57
CA GLU A 146 4.81 2.72 4.43
C GLU A 146 3.79 3.25 3.41
N CYS A 147 3.42 2.40 2.46
CA CYS A 147 2.42 2.67 1.42
C CYS A 147 1.61 1.39 1.19
N GLY A 148 0.70 1.42 0.21
CA GLY A 148 0.01 0.20 -0.17
C GLY A 148 -0.21 0.05 -1.67
N MET A 149 -0.75 -1.11 -2.04
CA MET A 149 -1.14 -1.42 -3.40
C MET A 149 -2.45 -2.18 -3.41
N PHE A 150 -3.36 -1.79 -4.30
CA PHE A 150 -4.59 -2.53 -4.58
C PHE A 150 -4.43 -3.34 -5.86
N ALA A 151 -4.72 -4.64 -5.79
CA ALA A 151 -4.82 -5.49 -6.96
C ALA A 151 -6.29 -5.84 -7.21
N TYR A 152 -6.85 -5.37 -8.32
CA TYR A 152 -8.21 -5.70 -8.72
C TYR A 152 -8.20 -7.02 -9.51
N VAL A 153 -8.50 -8.13 -8.85
CA VAL A 153 -8.50 -9.47 -9.45
C VAL A 153 -9.80 -9.67 -10.22
N GLN A 154 -9.71 -9.79 -11.55
CA GLN A 154 -10.87 -9.93 -12.44
C GLN A 154 -10.83 -11.20 -13.30
N SER A 155 -9.80 -12.02 -13.11
CA SER A 155 -9.62 -13.32 -13.75
C SER A 155 -8.70 -14.15 -12.87
N ARG A 156 -8.79 -15.49 -12.91
CA ARG A 156 -7.99 -16.41 -12.07
C ARG A 156 -8.22 -16.18 -10.57
N THR A 157 -7.62 -17.04 -9.76
CA THR A 157 -7.67 -16.94 -8.30
C THR A 157 -6.61 -15.97 -7.78
N ILE A 158 -6.84 -15.44 -6.56
CA ILE A 158 -5.83 -14.66 -5.83
C ILE A 158 -4.53 -15.46 -5.66
N GLU A 159 -4.61 -16.76 -5.33
CA GLU A 159 -3.44 -17.62 -5.14
C GLU A 159 -2.57 -17.73 -6.40
N GLU A 160 -3.20 -17.84 -7.57
CA GLU A 160 -2.47 -17.86 -8.86
C GLU A 160 -1.77 -16.52 -9.13
N TRP A 161 -2.39 -15.39 -8.79
CA TRP A 161 -1.74 -14.08 -8.94
C TRP A 161 -0.65 -13.85 -7.92
N PHE A 162 -0.85 -14.27 -6.68
CA PHE A 162 0.18 -14.24 -5.64
C PHE A 162 1.43 -15.00 -6.11
N SER A 163 1.25 -16.22 -6.61
CA SER A 163 2.34 -17.03 -7.16
C SER A 163 3.05 -16.35 -8.34
N LYS A 164 2.29 -15.71 -9.24
CA LYS A 164 2.87 -14.98 -10.38
C LYS A 164 3.66 -13.75 -9.95
N VAL A 165 3.13 -12.95 -9.03
CA VAL A 165 3.78 -11.73 -8.54
C VAL A 165 5.11 -12.08 -7.89
N ASN A 166 5.14 -13.09 -7.01
CA ASN A 166 6.40 -13.56 -6.43
C ASN A 166 7.34 -14.15 -7.48
N GLY A 167 6.81 -14.87 -8.48
CA GLY A 167 7.60 -15.33 -9.62
C GLY A 167 8.25 -14.19 -10.42
N TRP A 168 7.56 -13.06 -10.59
CA TRP A 168 8.12 -11.88 -11.24
C TRP A 168 9.20 -11.20 -10.39
N VAL A 169 9.04 -11.14 -9.06
CA VAL A 169 10.07 -10.63 -8.15
C VAL A 169 11.34 -11.50 -8.22
N ILE A 170 11.19 -12.83 -8.17
CA ILE A 170 12.31 -13.78 -8.31
C ILE A 170 12.98 -13.65 -9.68
N TYR A 171 12.19 -13.50 -10.75
CA TYR A 171 12.73 -13.28 -12.07
C TYR A 171 13.59 -12.00 -12.11
N GLN A 172 13.11 -10.91 -11.51
CA GLN A 172 13.85 -9.65 -11.45
C GLN A 172 15.10 -9.74 -10.57
N SER A 173 15.08 -10.47 -9.45
CA SER A 173 16.29 -10.66 -8.61
C SER A 173 17.39 -11.43 -9.31
N GLN A 174 17.03 -12.28 -10.28
CA GLN A 174 17.99 -13.11 -11.03
C GLN A 174 18.42 -12.48 -12.37
N ASN A 175 17.59 -11.62 -12.97
CA ASN A 175 17.77 -11.16 -14.35
C ASN A 175 17.79 -9.64 -14.52
N SER A 176 17.54 -8.84 -13.48
CA SER A 176 17.55 -7.38 -13.59
C SER A 176 18.95 -6.88 -13.96
N ILE A 177 19.04 -6.20 -15.11
CA ILE A 177 20.25 -5.48 -15.55
C ILE A 177 20.21 -4.00 -15.17
N ASN A 178 19.16 -3.55 -14.47
CA ASN A 178 18.99 -2.15 -14.13
C ASN A 178 19.83 -1.79 -12.90
N GLU A 179 20.98 -1.15 -13.11
CA GLU A 179 21.91 -0.74 -12.04
C GLU A 179 21.33 0.28 -11.05
N SER A 180 20.18 0.91 -11.36
CA SER A 180 19.54 1.88 -10.45
C SER A 180 18.68 1.22 -9.36
N ILE A 181 18.34 -0.06 -9.51
CA ILE A 181 17.50 -0.80 -8.55
C ILE A 181 18.01 -2.22 -8.37
N ASP A 182 18.15 -2.62 -7.10
CA ASP A 182 18.44 -4.01 -6.76
C ASP A 182 17.14 -4.72 -6.39
N TRP A 183 16.92 -5.89 -6.98
CA TRP A 183 15.85 -6.81 -6.60
C TRP A 183 16.44 -7.96 -5.82
N THR A 184 15.81 -8.36 -4.71
CA THR A 184 16.21 -9.56 -3.97
C THR A 184 15.01 -10.48 -3.77
N GLU A 185 15.26 -11.77 -3.58
CA GLU A 185 14.19 -12.75 -3.35
C GLU A 185 13.46 -12.51 -2.01
N GLU A 186 14.07 -11.77 -1.09
CA GLU A 186 13.48 -11.37 0.20
C GLU A 186 12.34 -10.34 0.04
N GLU A 187 12.24 -9.70 -1.13
CA GLU A 187 11.23 -8.67 -1.43
C GLU A 187 9.90 -9.25 -1.94
N GLN A 188 9.75 -10.58 -1.91
CA GLN A 188 8.50 -11.27 -2.22
C GLN A 188 7.37 -10.84 -1.28
N LEU A 189 6.13 -10.97 -1.76
CA LEU A 189 4.94 -10.80 -0.96
C LEU A 189 4.82 -11.96 0.04
N ALA A 190 4.57 -11.61 1.29
CA ALA A 190 4.23 -12.53 2.37
C ALA A 190 2.75 -12.41 2.73
N LYS A 191 2.08 -13.54 2.97
CA LYS A 191 0.68 -13.58 3.43
C LYS A 191 0.56 -12.95 4.82
N VAL A 192 -0.44 -12.09 4.99
CA VAL A 192 -0.73 -11.41 6.26
C VAL A 192 -2.06 -11.90 6.82
N SER A 193 -3.15 -11.73 6.07
CA SER A 193 -4.50 -12.09 6.53
C SER A 193 -5.48 -12.28 5.37
N LEU A 194 -6.57 -12.97 5.65
CA LEU A 194 -7.75 -13.09 4.78
C LEU A 194 -8.88 -12.24 5.38
N LEU A 195 -9.44 -11.34 4.56
CA LEU A 195 -10.43 -10.33 4.93
C LEU A 195 -11.68 -10.50 4.04
N GLY A 196 -12.47 -11.53 4.31
CA GLY A 196 -13.59 -11.91 3.43
C GLY A 196 -13.08 -12.45 2.09
N SER A 197 -13.45 -11.80 0.98
CA SER A 197 -12.96 -12.14 -0.38
C SER A 197 -11.71 -11.34 -0.79
N VAL A 198 -11.00 -10.77 0.19
CA VAL A 198 -9.78 -9.98 -0.02
C VAL A 198 -8.64 -10.65 0.73
N GLU A 199 -7.52 -10.90 0.07
CA GLU A 199 -6.29 -11.34 0.76
C GLU A 199 -5.32 -10.17 0.90
N LYS A 200 -4.77 -10.05 2.10
CA LYS A 200 -3.78 -9.05 2.45
C LYS A 200 -2.39 -9.70 2.47
N PHE A 201 -1.44 -9.02 1.82
CA PHE A 201 -0.03 -9.37 1.81
C PHE A 201 0.82 -8.18 2.22
N ALA A 202 2.09 -8.43 2.49
CA ALA A 202 3.09 -7.41 2.79
C ALA A 202 4.38 -7.69 2.03
N SER A 203 5.09 -6.65 1.65
CA SER A 203 6.48 -6.75 1.16
C SER A 203 7.30 -5.55 1.61
N CYS A 204 8.61 -5.69 1.66
CA CYS A 204 9.53 -4.64 2.03
C CYS A 204 10.61 -4.52 0.94
N HIS A 205 10.88 -3.30 0.49
CA HIS A 205 11.79 -3.08 -0.62
C HIS A 205 12.85 -2.06 -0.29
N LYS A 206 14.10 -2.30 -0.73
CA LYS A 206 15.17 -1.32 -0.60
C LYS A 206 15.06 -0.24 -1.69
N ARG A 207 15.30 1.01 -1.32
CA ARG A 207 15.46 2.14 -2.24
C ARG A 207 16.93 2.58 -2.26
N ASN A 208 17.59 2.39 -3.40
CA ASN A 208 19.02 2.70 -3.53
C ASN A 208 19.30 4.20 -3.46
N ILE A 209 18.43 5.04 -4.03
CA ILE A 209 18.62 6.50 -4.10
C ILE A 209 18.63 7.15 -2.70
N SER A 210 17.74 6.71 -1.81
CA SER A 210 17.58 7.25 -0.45
C SER A 210 18.29 6.43 0.62
N ASN A 211 18.86 5.28 0.26
CA ASN A 211 19.43 4.30 1.18
C ASN A 211 18.50 3.98 2.36
N ASP A 212 17.23 3.74 2.05
CA ASP A 212 16.19 3.37 3.00
C ASP A 212 15.35 2.21 2.46
N THR A 213 14.26 1.89 3.17
CA THR A 213 13.29 0.89 2.77
C THR A 213 11.89 1.48 2.68
N ILE A 214 11.06 0.85 1.85
CA ILE A 214 9.62 1.12 1.73
C ILE A 214 8.86 -0.18 1.99
N PHE A 215 7.93 -0.13 2.94
CA PHE A 215 7.01 -1.21 3.23
C PHE A 215 5.72 -1.02 2.44
N LEU A 216 5.20 -2.08 1.83
CA LEU A 216 3.99 -2.07 1.02
C LEU A 216 2.96 -3.06 1.57
N TRP A 217 1.77 -2.55 1.89
CA TRP A 217 0.58 -3.35 2.16
C TRP A 217 -0.16 -3.66 0.86
N HIS A 218 -0.34 -4.93 0.51
CA HIS A 218 -1.02 -5.34 -0.71
C HIS A 218 -2.40 -5.90 -0.40
N TYR A 219 -3.43 -5.42 -1.07
CA TYR A 219 -4.79 -5.92 -0.96
C TYR A 219 -5.21 -6.49 -2.31
N PHE A 220 -5.30 -7.81 -2.41
CA PHE A 220 -5.80 -8.48 -3.60
C PHE A 220 -7.29 -8.68 -3.41
N ILE A 221 -8.07 -7.94 -4.20
CA ILE A 221 -9.51 -7.85 -4.08
C ILE A 221 -10.11 -8.70 -5.19
N ASP A 222 -10.81 -9.77 -4.82
CA ASP A 222 -11.54 -10.59 -5.79
C ASP A 222 -12.77 -9.83 -6.31
N LEU A 223 -12.72 -9.46 -7.58
CA LEU A 223 -13.77 -8.83 -8.37
C LEU A 223 -14.12 -9.71 -9.60
N THR A 224 -13.86 -11.01 -9.52
CA THR A 224 -14.27 -11.95 -10.57
C THR A 224 -15.80 -11.93 -10.73
N PRO A 225 -16.32 -12.07 -11.97
CA PRO A 225 -17.77 -12.00 -12.24
C PRO A 225 -18.59 -13.12 -11.60
#